data_AF-A0A350J4V6-F1
#
_entry.id   AF-A0A350J4V6-F1
#
_cell.length_a   1.000
_cell.length_b   1.000
_cell.length_c   1.000
_cell.angle_alpha   90.00
_cell.angle_beta   90.00
_cell.angle_gamma   90.00
#
_symmetry.space_group_name_H-M   'P 1'
#
loop_
_entity.id
_entity.type
_entity.pdbx_description
1 polymer ?
#
loop_
_entity_poly.entity_id
_entity_poly.type
_entity_poly.pdbx_seq_one_letter_code
_entity_poly.pdbx_strand_id
1 'polypeptide(L)' 'MFSIFKSDPKKKLRKAYDILLERAMLLQRKGDIMGYSKLTAEAEAIWQEIQALEADSK' A
#
# COMPACT_ATOMS: atom_id res chain seq x y z
N MET A 1 29.32 -10.79 0.77
CA MET A 1 29.11 -9.32 0.82
C MET A 1 27.62 -9.05 0.82
N PHE A 2 27.07 -8.76 1.99
CA PHE A 2 25.64 -8.62 2.25
C PHE A 2 25.21 -7.16 2.08
N SER A 3 24.76 -6.78 0.88
CA SER A 3 24.17 -5.46 0.64
C SER A 3 22.70 -5.46 1.10
N ILE A 4 22.46 -5.64 2.41
CA ILE A 4 21.10 -5.84 2.98
C ILE A 4 20.38 -4.54 3.36
N PHE A 5 20.91 -3.36 3.04
CA PHE A 5 20.36 -2.10 3.54
C PHE A 5 20.08 -1.04 2.49
N LYS A 6 19.82 -1.43 1.23
CA LYS A 6 19.05 -0.54 0.36
C LYS A 6 17.58 -0.66 0.74
N SER A 7 17.15 0.24 1.64
CA SER A 7 15.73 0.45 1.92
C SER A 7 15.08 0.99 0.64
N ASP A 8 14.59 0.10 -0.22
CA ASP A 8 13.80 0.52 -1.37
C ASP A 8 12.51 1.17 -0.84
N PRO A 9 12.34 2.51 -0.98
CA PRO A 9 11.14 3.19 -0.48
C PRO A 9 9.88 2.58 -1.10
N LYS A 10 9.98 2.13 -2.35
CA LYS A 10 8.97 1.36 -3.07
C LYS A 10 8.54 0.08 -2.35
N LYS A 11 9.48 -0.70 -1.78
CA LYS A 11 9.15 -1.93 -1.03
C LYS A 11 8.40 -1.60 0.26
N LYS A 12 8.73 -0.48 0.92
CA LYS A 12 8.01 -0.02 2.12
C LYS A 12 6.56 0.37 1.78
N LEU A 13 6.37 1.15 0.71
CA LEU A 13 5.05 1.56 0.26
C LEU A 13 4.20 0.37 -0.20
N ARG A 14 4.79 -0.56 -0.96
CA ARG A 14 4.11 -1.81 -1.36
C ARG A 14 3.60 -2.60 -0.15
N LYS A 15 4.44 -2.74 0.88
CA LYS A 15 4.04 -3.43 2.12
C LYS A 15 2.92 -2.69 2.85
N ALA A 16 2.94 -1.36 2.88
CA ALA A 16 1.88 -0.56 3.49
C ALA A 16 0.55 -0.71 2.73
N TYR A 17 0.60 -0.69 1.40
CA TYR A 17 -0.53 -0.96 0.52
C TYR A 17 -1.16 -2.33 0.79
N ASP A 18 -0.34 -3.39 0.84
CA ASP A 18 -0.81 -4.76 1.09
C ASP A 18 -1.51 -4.87 2.46
N ILE A 19 -0.97 -4.22 3.50
CA ILE A 19 -1.58 -4.19 4.84
C ILE A 19 -2.93 -3.48 4.83
N LEU A 20 -3.07 -2.36 4.10
CA LEU A 20 -4.34 -1.64 4.00
C LEU A 20 -5.39 -2.47 3.27
N LEU A 21 -5.03 -3.15 2.19
CA LEU A 21 -5.92 -4.05 1.49
C LEU A 21 -6.38 -5.22 2.36
N GLU A 22 -5.47 -5.85 3.10
CA GLU A 22 -5.83 -6.95 4.01
C GLU A 22 -6.85 -6.48 5.06
N ARG A 23 -6.61 -5.31 5.66
CA ARG A 23 -7.54 -4.70 6.62
C ARG A 23 -8.88 -4.33 5.97
N ALA A 24 -8.87 -3.77 4.76
CA ALA A 24 -10.07 -3.45 4.00
C ALA A 24 -10.90 -4.73 3.75
N MET A 25 -10.27 -5.82 3.33
CA MET A 25 -10.95 -7.11 3.13
C MET A 25 -11.60 -7.64 4.42
N LEU A 26 -10.92 -7.48 5.57
CA LEU A 26 -11.48 -7.87 6.87
C LEU A 26 -12.71 -7.01 7.24
N LEU A 27 -12.67 -5.71 6.96
CA LEU A 27 -13.82 -4.80 7.19
C LEU A 27 -14.99 -5.14 6.26
N GLN A 28 -14.71 -5.40 4.98
CA GLN A 28 -15.71 -5.84 4.02
C GLN A 28 -16.41 -7.13 4.47
N ARG A 29 -15.63 -8.13 4.95
CA ARG A 29 -16.19 -9.38 5.51
C ARG A 29 -17.01 -9.16 6.77
N LYS A 30 -16.71 -8.12 7.56
CA LYS A 30 -17.48 -7.72 8.74
C LYS A 30 -18.71 -6.88 8.39
N GLY A 31 -18.88 -6.47 7.13
CA GLY A 31 -19.97 -5.60 6.68
C GLY A 31 -19.74 -4.12 6.97
N ASP A 32 -18.53 -3.71 7.35
CA ASP A 32 -18.17 -2.30 7.54
C ASP A 32 -17.78 -1.68 6.20
N ILE A 33 -18.79 -1.21 5.47
CA ILE A 33 -18.64 -0.62 4.13
C ILE A 33 -17.90 0.71 4.22
N MET A 34 -18.19 1.55 5.23
CA MET A 34 -17.56 2.86 5.36
C MET A 34 -16.07 2.73 5.67
N GLY A 35 -15.71 1.83 6.60
CA GLY A 35 -14.34 1.52 6.93
C GLY A 35 -13.59 0.89 5.74
N TYR A 36 -14.24 -0.01 5.00
CA TYR A 36 -13.70 -0.56 3.76
C TYR A 36 -13.39 0.55 2.74
N SER A 37 -14.37 1.41 2.43
CA SER A 37 -14.18 2.51 1.46
C SER A 37 -13.04 3.44 1.86
N LYS A 38 -12.91 3.74 3.16
CA LYS A 38 -11.82 4.57 3.68
C LYS A 38 -10.46 3.89 3.50
N LEU A 39 -10.31 2.63 3.90
CA LEU A 39 -9.04 1.91 3.79
C LEU A 39 -8.64 1.67 2.34
N THR A 40 -9.61 1.41 1.46
CA THR A 40 -9.34 1.29 0.02
C THR A 40 -8.86 2.61 -0.56
N ALA A 41 -9.48 3.75 -0.20
CA ALA A 41 -9.01 5.07 -0.64
C ALA A 41 -7.59 5.40 -0.15
N GLU A 42 -7.27 5.04 1.10
CA GLU A 42 -5.91 5.17 1.64
C GLU A 42 -4.91 4.28 0.87
N ALA A 43 -5.29 3.04 0.52
CA ALA A 43 -4.47 2.16 -0.29
C ALA A 43 -4.23 2.76 -1.69
N GLU A 44 -5.26 3.34 -2.30
CA GLU A 44 -5.17 3.96 -3.62
C GLU A 44 -4.21 5.16 -3.63
N ALA A 45 -4.20 5.96 -2.57
CA ALA A 45 -3.22 7.05 -2.40
C ALA A 45 -1.78 6.51 -2.36
N ILE A 46 -1.53 5.43 -1.62
CA ILE A 46 -0.20 4.78 -1.60
C ILE A 46 0.16 4.22 -2.98
N TRP A 47 -0.80 3.67 -3.71
CA TRP A 47 -0.56 3.18 -5.06
C TRP A 47 -0.12 4.30 -6.00
N GLN A 48 -0.73 5.49 -5.92
CA GLN A 48 -0.30 6.66 -6.69
C GLN A 48 1.14 7.07 -6.34
N GLU A 49 1.53 7.04 -5.07
CA GLU A 49 2.92 7.29 -4.66
C GLU A 49 3.90 6.27 -5.24
N ILE A 50 3.51 4.99 -5.27
CA ILE A 50 4.31 3.92 -5.88
C ILE A 50 4.48 4.18 -7.39
N GLN A 51 3.40 4.55 -8.08
CA GLN A 51 3.43 4.85 -9.51
C GLN A 51 4.31 6.07 -9.83
N ALA A 52 4.24 7.13 -9.00
CA ALA A 52 5.11 8.29 -9.14
C ALA A 52 6.59 7.92 -9.00
N LEU A 53 6.94 7.11 -7.99
CA LEU A 53 8.31 6.61 -7.81
C LEU A 53 8.78 5.68 -8.94
N GLU A 54 7.86 4.92 -9.55
CA GLU A 54 8.17 4.10 -10.73
C GLU A 54 8.41 4.94 -11.98
N ALA A 55 7.67 6.03 -12.14
CA ALA A 55 7.84 6.97 -13.24
C ALA A 55 9.15 7.77 -13.11
N ASP A 56 9.51 8.20 -11.90
CA ASP A 56 10.74 8.95 -11.63
C ASP A 56 12.02 8.10 -11.75
N SER A 57 11.92 6.78 -11.60
CA SER A 57 13.04 5.84 -11.73
C SER A 57 13.28 5.35 -13.17
N LYS A 58 12.52 5.84 -14.15
CA LYS A 58 12.65 5.49 -15.57
C LYS A 58 13.55 6.49 -16.30
#